data_AF-A0A2C6CRU7-F1
#
_entry.id   AF-A0A2C6CRU7-F1
#
_cell.length_a   1.000
_cell.length_b   1.000
_cell.length_c   1.000
_cell.angle_alpha   90.00
_cell.angle_beta   90.00
_cell.angle_gamma   90.00
#
_symmetry.space_group_name_H-M   'P 1'
#
loop_
_entity.id
_entity.type
_entity.pdbx_description
1 polymer ?
#
loop_
_entity_poly.entity_id
_entity_poly.type
_entity_poly.pdbx_seq_one_letter_code
_entity_poly.pdbx_strand_id
1 'polypeptide(L)'
;MQRILLFSLGLFLLALNFSCADDLAQQQNETPAAPERDVLTKAEINAIVEDHLFSTNTVFNWNEADPFLVYSAMTHNQQEAALGYQPAGFADVDTRIHEIEVTKGAWLATRNALIERIISETARLTGETLTEEDLLAAPEDGVLPILEVKINHPELVKILRELPEVRYLEPSGYEPAEVSLRSDSGCSNDPDYGISSADYTNVSPGSKIPWNFYNANIPQAWNVSRGDNVGVCIIDTGISGSQSRLNGTFSSGNSTGRYRNKYGTYVSSWWPWASPDGPNDQCGHGTQMAGLATAPRVSGGSSIGVAYQADLISVRGTSDVIVNSSREKNGVKDALVLAGNRSDVNIISMSIGDVFYSGTVNDGINFAYNKGKLIFAAAGTSLSWTSWWGVIFPANRWNTVAVTGVRDGSSLQRCNTCHDGSEVDFVAVMQRASNSDRTSLTLAMSGNQPSYVGGSSAATATTAGIAALVWGTNLGQSRSQVLNRMKNAASIYPARDGNFGWGIVDAYAAVSN
;
A
#
# COMPACT_ATOMS: atom_id res chain seq x y z
N MET A 1 -22.00 -47.29 89.38
CA MET A 1 -21.90 -47.46 87.91
C MET A 1 -22.35 -46.17 87.23
N GLN A 2 -21.91 -45.93 85.98
CA GLN A 2 -22.47 -45.03 84.94
C GLN A 2 -23.98 -44.67 85.11
N ARG A 3 -24.59 -43.53 84.70
CA ARG A 3 -24.33 -42.36 83.81
C ARG A 3 -25.53 -41.36 84.03
N ILE A 4 -25.64 -40.09 83.59
CA ILE A 4 -24.74 -38.95 83.22
C ILE A 4 -25.64 -37.70 82.94
N LEU A 5 -25.11 -36.44 82.90
CA LEU A 5 -25.79 -35.16 82.49
C LEU A 5 -26.95 -34.65 83.40
N LEU A 6 -27.31 -33.35 83.53
CA LEU A 6 -26.88 -32.06 82.92
C LEU A 6 -26.70 -30.97 84.01
N PHE A 7 -25.84 -29.97 83.76
CA PHE A 7 -25.74 -28.74 84.56
C PHE A 7 -26.38 -27.56 83.82
N SER A 8 -27.16 -26.74 84.52
CA SER A 8 -27.64 -25.44 84.04
C SER A 8 -27.03 -24.32 84.89
N LEU A 9 -26.35 -23.37 84.24
CA LEU A 9 -25.79 -22.20 84.90
C LEU A 9 -26.10 -20.95 84.07
N GLY A 10 -27.01 -20.11 84.55
CA GLY A 10 -27.21 -18.77 84.01
C GLY A 10 -26.28 -17.79 84.72
N LEU A 11 -25.61 -16.92 83.98
CA LEU A 11 -24.75 -15.89 84.55
C LEU A 11 -24.97 -14.51 83.91
N PHE A 12 -24.92 -13.50 84.76
CA PHE A 12 -24.91 -12.06 84.50
C PHE A 12 -24.06 -11.63 83.30
N LEU A 13 -24.49 -10.55 82.63
CA LEU A 13 -23.61 -9.70 81.81
C LEU A 13 -23.90 -8.22 82.07
N LEU A 14 -22.81 -7.44 82.17
CA LEU A 14 -22.79 -6.02 82.56
C LEU A 14 -23.30 -5.10 81.45
N ALA A 15 -23.92 -3.99 81.85
CA ALA A 15 -24.06 -2.81 81.00
C ALA A 15 -22.88 -1.84 81.25
N LEU A 16 -22.17 -1.46 80.19
CA LEU A 16 -21.25 -0.33 80.18
C LEU A 16 -21.52 0.50 78.92
N ASN A 17 -21.85 1.78 79.10
CA ASN A 17 -22.00 2.74 78.01
C ASN A 17 -20.63 3.33 77.68
N PHE A 18 -20.30 3.43 76.39
CA PHE A 18 -19.28 4.37 75.91
C PHE A 18 -19.76 5.09 74.65
N SER A 19 -19.48 6.39 74.63
CA SER A 19 -19.88 7.34 73.60
C SER A 19 -19.06 7.16 72.33
N CYS A 20 -19.70 7.08 71.17
CA CYS A 20 -19.07 7.39 69.89
C CYS A 20 -19.40 8.84 69.52
N ALA A 21 -18.38 9.63 69.19
CA ALA A 21 -18.55 10.91 68.54
C ALA A 21 -18.66 10.71 67.02
N ASP A 22 -19.43 11.56 66.35
CA ASP A 22 -19.54 11.55 64.89
C ASP A 22 -18.23 11.98 64.23
N ASP A 23 -17.67 11.12 63.39
CA ASP A 23 -16.53 11.46 62.51
C ASP A 23 -17.02 11.39 61.06
N LEU A 24 -17.29 12.56 60.48
CA LEU A 24 -17.85 12.71 59.13
C LEU A 24 -16.76 12.51 58.07
N ALA A 25 -16.34 11.27 57.86
CA ALA A 25 -15.49 10.91 56.74
C ALA A 25 -16.27 11.06 55.41
N GLN A 26 -15.78 11.93 54.52
CA GLN A 26 -16.30 12.05 53.16
C GLN A 26 -16.02 10.75 52.39
N GLN A 27 -17.04 9.93 52.15
CA GLN A 27 -16.95 8.91 51.11
C GLN A 27 -16.89 9.60 49.74
N GLN A 28 -15.69 9.66 49.17
CA GLN A 28 -15.56 9.82 47.74
C GLN A 28 -16.21 8.59 47.08
N ASN A 29 -17.21 8.82 46.23
CA ASN A 29 -17.72 7.78 45.35
C ASN A 29 -16.67 7.52 44.27
N GLU A 30 -15.69 6.67 44.59
CA GLU A 30 -14.92 5.97 43.57
C GLU A 30 -15.90 5.12 42.76
N THR A 31 -16.25 5.59 41.56
CA THR A 31 -16.89 4.74 40.57
C THR A 31 -15.96 3.55 40.32
N PRO A 32 -16.40 2.29 40.50
CA PRO A 32 -15.53 1.15 40.26
C PRO A 32 -14.96 1.23 38.85
N ALA A 33 -13.63 1.18 38.75
CA ALA A 33 -12.98 1.06 37.44
C ALA A 33 -13.60 -0.14 36.71
N ALA A 34 -14.00 0.07 35.45
CA ALA A 34 -14.46 -1.04 34.62
C ALA A 34 -13.36 -2.11 34.60
N PRO A 35 -13.69 -3.41 34.69
CA PRO A 35 -12.68 -4.45 34.73
C PRO A 35 -11.78 -4.32 33.51
N GLU A 36 -10.47 -4.26 33.75
CA GLU A 36 -9.46 -4.08 32.73
C GLU A 36 -9.55 -5.25 31.74
N ARG A 37 -9.99 -4.95 30.51
CA ARG A 37 -10.21 -5.96 29.48
C ARG A 37 -8.86 -6.30 28.86
N ASP A 38 -8.43 -7.55 29.00
CA ASP A 38 -7.24 -8.06 28.33
C ASP A 38 -7.28 -7.75 26.83
N VAL A 39 -6.17 -7.23 26.29
CA VAL A 39 -6.04 -6.90 24.87
C VAL A 39 -6.25 -8.13 23.99
N LEU A 40 -6.92 -7.95 22.86
CA LEU A 40 -7.20 -9.06 21.94
C LEU A 40 -5.90 -9.67 21.42
N THR A 41 -5.84 -11.00 21.35
CA THR A 41 -4.75 -11.72 20.70
C THR A 41 -4.76 -11.49 19.18
N LYS A 42 -3.61 -11.66 18.51
CA LYS A 42 -3.56 -11.64 17.03
C LYS A 42 -4.57 -12.60 16.38
N ALA A 43 -4.88 -13.73 17.02
CA ALA A 43 -5.86 -14.69 16.49
C ALA A 43 -7.29 -14.13 16.53
N GLU A 44 -7.70 -13.47 17.61
CA GLU A 44 -9.02 -12.83 17.72
C GLU A 44 -9.13 -11.62 16.78
N ILE A 45 -8.06 -10.81 16.65
CA ILE A 45 -8.02 -9.69 15.71
C ILE A 45 -8.13 -10.21 14.27
N ASN A 46 -7.37 -11.25 13.90
CA ASN A 46 -7.43 -11.86 12.59
C ASN A 46 -8.84 -12.39 12.28
N ALA A 47 -9.50 -13.08 13.22
CA ALA A 47 -10.85 -13.59 13.02
C ALA A 47 -11.85 -12.46 12.73
N ILE A 48 -11.78 -11.33 13.45
CA ILE A 48 -12.64 -10.16 13.20
C ILE A 48 -12.36 -9.54 11.83
N VAL A 49 -11.08 -9.43 11.44
CA VAL A 49 -10.68 -8.92 10.13
C VAL A 49 -11.19 -9.85 9.02
N GLU A 50 -11.00 -11.15 9.18
CA GLU A 50 -11.44 -12.19 8.23
C GLU A 50 -12.96 -12.18 8.07
N ASP A 51 -13.72 -12.13 9.17
CA ASP A 51 -15.18 -12.01 9.15
C ASP A 51 -15.66 -10.74 8.41
N HIS A 52 -15.00 -9.58 8.62
CA HIS A 52 -15.29 -8.36 7.87
C HIS A 52 -15.01 -8.55 6.38
N LEU A 53 -13.80 -8.99 6.03
CA LEU A 53 -13.41 -9.18 4.63
C LEU A 53 -14.36 -10.18 3.94
N PHE A 54 -14.77 -11.28 4.60
CA PHE A 54 -15.68 -12.31 4.06
C PHE A 54 -17.13 -11.82 3.92
N SER A 55 -17.62 -11.03 4.87
CA SER A 55 -19.02 -10.56 4.87
C SER A 55 -19.25 -9.35 3.96
N THR A 56 -18.22 -8.53 3.73
CA THR A 56 -18.32 -7.28 2.96
C THR A 56 -17.70 -7.34 1.57
N ASN A 57 -16.70 -8.20 1.35
CA ASN A 57 -15.82 -8.19 0.19
C ASN A 57 -15.10 -6.83 -0.04
N THR A 58 -14.88 -6.05 1.02
CA THR A 58 -14.13 -4.78 0.99
C THR A 58 -12.90 -4.85 1.90
N VAL A 59 -11.94 -3.94 1.70
CA VAL A 59 -10.75 -3.83 2.57
C VAL A 59 -11.14 -3.51 4.02
N PHE A 60 -10.33 -3.94 4.98
CA PHE A 60 -10.53 -3.63 6.39
C PHE A 60 -10.04 -2.20 6.69
N ASN A 61 -10.92 -1.35 7.20
CA ASN A 61 -10.57 0.02 7.59
C ASN A 61 -10.51 0.14 9.12
N TRP A 62 -9.31 0.30 9.67
CA TRP A 62 -9.09 0.49 11.11
C TRP A 62 -9.87 1.68 11.67
N ASN A 63 -10.18 2.70 10.86
CA ASN A 63 -10.90 3.90 11.29
C ASN A 63 -12.41 3.67 11.47
N GLU A 64 -12.95 2.58 10.92
CA GLU A 64 -14.33 2.11 11.13
C GLU A 64 -14.42 1.09 12.28
N ALA A 65 -13.28 0.53 12.70
CA ALA A 65 -13.19 -0.45 13.78
C ALA A 65 -13.31 0.19 15.18
N ASP A 66 -13.80 -0.62 16.14
CA ASP A 66 -13.93 -0.25 17.54
C ASP A 66 -12.57 0.21 18.16
N PRO A 67 -12.54 1.27 19.00
CA PRO A 67 -11.29 1.78 19.59
C PRO A 67 -10.48 0.74 20.38
N PHE A 68 -11.11 -0.25 21.01
CA PHE A 68 -10.42 -1.30 21.75
C PHE A 68 -9.78 -2.35 20.83
N LEU A 69 -10.43 -2.67 19.69
CA LEU A 69 -9.83 -3.50 18.65
C LEU A 69 -8.60 -2.82 18.03
N VAL A 70 -8.70 -1.52 17.77
CA VAL A 70 -7.63 -0.68 17.24
C VAL A 70 -6.45 -0.61 18.21
N TYR A 71 -6.71 -0.33 19.50
CA TYR A 71 -5.69 -0.37 20.55
C TYR A 71 -5.03 -1.75 20.66
N SER A 72 -5.83 -2.83 20.66
CA SER A 72 -5.30 -4.20 20.71
C SER A 72 -4.35 -4.48 19.55
N ALA A 73 -4.70 -4.07 18.32
CA ALA A 73 -3.81 -4.19 17.16
C ALA A 73 -2.50 -3.40 17.33
N MET A 74 -2.54 -2.18 17.87
CA MET A 74 -1.35 -1.39 18.20
C MET A 74 -0.44 -2.10 19.21
N THR A 75 -0.99 -2.78 20.22
CA THR A 75 -0.16 -3.51 21.21
C THR A 75 0.68 -4.63 20.60
N HIS A 76 0.27 -5.18 19.45
CA HIS A 76 1.04 -6.16 18.69
C HIS A 76 2.08 -5.55 17.72
N ASN A 77 2.17 -4.23 17.65
CA ASN A 77 3.11 -3.46 16.83
C ASN A 77 3.60 -2.22 17.61
N GLN A 78 4.40 -2.45 18.66
CA GLN A 78 5.08 -1.40 19.46
C GLN A 78 4.20 -0.31 20.09
N GLN A 79 2.88 -0.49 20.11
CA GLN A 79 1.91 0.56 20.47
C GLN A 79 1.94 1.78 19.54
N GLU A 80 2.41 1.61 18.29
CA GLU A 80 2.55 2.69 17.31
C GLU A 80 1.27 2.92 16.50
N ALA A 81 0.89 4.19 16.36
CA ALA A 81 -0.28 4.66 15.65
C ALA A 81 0.04 5.80 14.66
N ALA A 82 -0.52 5.70 13.46
CA ALA A 82 -0.51 6.79 12.49
C ALA A 82 -1.75 7.68 12.72
N LEU A 83 -1.51 8.95 13.04
CA LEU A 83 -2.52 9.96 13.32
C LEU A 83 -2.50 11.02 12.22
N GLY A 84 -3.49 10.98 11.32
CA GLY A 84 -3.70 12.03 10.32
C GLY A 84 -4.48 13.19 10.92
N TYR A 85 -3.98 14.42 10.83
CA TYR A 85 -4.60 15.59 11.47
C TYR A 85 -5.07 16.67 10.46
N GLN A 86 -5.80 17.67 10.97
CA GLN A 86 -6.24 18.88 10.27
C GLN A 86 -6.58 20.00 11.27
N PRO A 87 -6.44 21.30 10.92
CA PRO A 87 -7.01 22.38 11.70
C PRO A 87 -8.53 22.27 11.77
N ALA A 88 -9.12 22.56 12.94
CA ALA A 88 -10.56 22.51 13.15
C ALA A 88 -11.32 23.33 12.10
N GLY A 89 -12.27 22.69 11.41
CA GLY A 89 -13.07 23.31 10.35
C GLY A 89 -12.37 23.45 8.99
N PHE A 90 -11.14 22.94 8.81
CA PHE A 90 -10.55 22.79 7.48
C PHE A 90 -11.29 21.68 6.72
N ALA A 91 -11.72 21.97 5.49
CA ALA A 91 -12.44 21.04 4.64
C ALA A 91 -11.57 20.56 3.45
N ASP A 92 -11.97 19.42 2.87
CA ASP A 92 -11.47 18.91 1.60
C ASP A 92 -9.96 18.59 1.55
N VAL A 93 -9.37 18.17 2.68
CA VAL A 93 -7.94 17.80 2.80
C VAL A 93 -7.51 16.88 1.66
N ASP A 94 -8.24 15.81 1.35
CA ASP A 94 -7.93 14.87 0.28
C ASP A 94 -7.70 15.52 -1.11
N THR A 95 -8.36 16.64 -1.40
CA THR A 95 -8.18 17.38 -2.67
C THR A 95 -7.14 18.50 -2.59
N ARG A 96 -6.81 18.93 -1.36
CA ARG A 96 -5.98 20.11 -1.07
C ARG A 96 -4.65 19.77 -0.38
N ILE A 97 -4.38 18.51 -0.09
CA ILE A 97 -3.21 18.07 0.70
C ILE A 97 -1.88 18.54 0.10
N HIS A 98 -1.84 18.66 -1.22
CA HIS A 98 -0.71 19.15 -2.00
C HIS A 98 -0.46 20.68 -1.93
N GLU A 99 -1.33 21.43 -1.26
CA GLU A 99 -1.26 22.88 -0.99
C GLU A 99 -0.81 23.20 0.45
N ILE A 100 -0.75 22.18 1.33
CA ILE A 100 -0.56 22.36 2.77
C ILE A 100 0.92 22.62 3.09
N GLU A 101 1.19 23.62 3.94
CA GLU A 101 2.47 23.81 4.61
C GLU A 101 2.34 23.41 6.09
N VAL A 102 2.58 22.12 6.41
CA VAL A 102 2.38 21.60 7.78
C VAL A 102 3.26 22.26 8.83
N THR A 103 4.42 22.76 8.42
CA THR A 103 5.43 23.39 9.29
C THR A 103 5.09 24.83 9.72
N LYS A 104 3.92 25.38 9.38
CA LYS A 104 3.55 26.78 9.68
C LYS A 104 2.07 26.97 10.02
N GLY A 105 1.77 28.13 10.59
CA GLY A 105 0.42 28.66 10.74
C GLY A 105 -0.51 27.73 11.54
N ALA A 106 -1.75 27.59 11.06
CA ALA A 106 -2.75 26.77 11.71
C ALA A 106 -2.37 25.27 11.78
N TRP A 107 -1.64 24.76 10.79
CA TRP A 107 -1.21 23.35 10.78
C TRP A 107 -0.19 23.05 11.88
N LEU A 108 0.85 23.87 11.99
CA LEU A 108 1.82 23.77 13.09
C LEU A 108 1.16 23.95 14.47
N ALA A 109 0.22 24.90 14.59
CA ALA A 109 -0.50 25.13 15.83
C ALA A 109 -1.35 23.91 16.23
N THR A 110 -2.06 23.29 15.28
CA THR A 110 -2.81 22.05 15.49
C THR A 110 -1.89 20.89 15.87
N ARG A 111 -0.79 20.71 15.14
CA ARG A 111 0.22 19.67 15.42
C ARG A 111 0.72 19.77 16.85
N ASN A 112 1.12 20.96 17.29
CA ASN A 112 1.62 21.18 18.64
C ASN A 112 0.53 20.94 19.70
N ALA A 113 -0.69 21.44 19.47
CA ALA A 113 -1.81 21.21 20.38
C ALA A 113 -2.18 19.72 20.52
N LEU A 114 -2.05 18.92 19.46
CA LEU A 114 -2.25 17.47 19.51
C LEU A 114 -1.14 16.76 20.30
N ILE A 115 0.13 17.12 20.10
CA ILE A 115 1.25 16.58 20.87
C ILE A 115 1.10 16.92 22.37
N GLU A 116 0.83 18.18 22.71
CA GLU A 116 0.56 18.61 24.09
C GLU A 116 -0.64 17.85 24.68
N ARG A 117 -1.71 17.67 23.89
CA ARG A 117 -2.89 16.93 24.35
C ARG A 117 -2.58 15.48 24.63
N ILE A 118 -1.88 14.78 23.73
CA ILE A 118 -1.49 13.37 23.91
C ILE A 118 -0.65 13.21 25.18
N ILE A 119 0.40 14.02 25.36
CA ILE A 119 1.24 13.99 26.56
C ILE A 119 0.39 14.22 27.83
N SER A 120 -0.51 15.20 27.82
CA SER A 120 -1.35 15.52 28.98
C SER A 120 -2.38 14.43 29.33
N GLU A 121 -2.97 13.79 28.32
CA GLU A 121 -3.96 12.72 28.52
C GLU A 121 -3.27 11.41 28.91
N THR A 122 -2.11 11.09 28.35
CA THR A 122 -1.27 9.98 28.83
C THR A 122 -0.89 10.18 30.29
N ALA A 123 -0.37 11.35 30.68
CA ALA A 123 -0.03 11.62 32.08
C ALA A 123 -1.25 11.52 33.03
N ARG A 124 -2.44 11.89 32.55
CA ARG A 124 -3.71 11.73 33.30
C ARG A 124 -4.18 10.27 33.40
N LEU A 125 -3.93 9.44 32.38
CA LEU A 125 -4.43 8.07 32.28
C LEU A 125 -3.47 7.04 32.89
N THR A 126 -2.16 7.18 32.69
CA THR A 126 -1.14 6.20 33.11
C THR A 126 -0.25 6.72 34.25
N GLY A 127 -0.23 8.03 34.51
CA GLY A 127 0.72 8.67 35.43
C GLY A 127 2.12 8.87 34.83
N GLU A 128 2.36 8.44 33.58
CA GLU A 128 3.65 8.60 32.91
C GLU A 128 3.82 10.01 32.35
N THR A 129 4.98 10.63 32.61
CA THR A 129 5.35 11.91 32.00
C THR A 129 6.20 11.64 30.77
N LEU A 130 5.64 11.86 29.58
CA LEU A 130 6.35 11.71 28.30
C LEU A 130 6.87 13.07 27.80
N THR A 131 8.00 13.04 27.11
CA THR A 131 8.42 14.12 26.20
C THR A 131 7.88 13.88 24.79
N GLU A 132 8.02 14.87 23.90
CA GLU A 132 7.72 14.72 22.48
C GLU A 132 8.60 13.64 21.81
N GLU A 133 9.86 13.50 22.23
CA GLU A 133 10.79 12.46 21.73
C GLU A 133 10.37 11.05 22.18
N ASP A 134 9.82 10.91 23.39
CA ASP A 134 9.26 9.63 23.85
C ASP A 134 7.99 9.25 23.08
N LEU A 135 7.19 10.25 22.68
CA LEU A 135 5.92 10.06 21.99
C LEU A 135 6.08 9.68 20.52
N LEU A 136 6.97 10.35 19.79
CA LEU A 136 7.13 10.12 18.35
C LEU A 136 7.76 8.76 18.06
N ALA A 137 7.11 7.99 17.18
CA ALA A 137 7.57 6.68 16.72
C ALA A 137 8.48 6.78 15.49
N ALA A 138 8.25 7.78 14.63
CA ALA A 138 9.07 8.08 13.46
C ALA A 138 9.18 9.61 13.26
N PRO A 139 10.23 10.09 12.58
CA PRO A 139 10.35 11.52 12.24
C PRO A 139 9.26 11.95 11.24
N GLU A 140 8.71 13.15 11.43
CA GLU A 140 7.80 13.79 10.48
C GLU A 140 8.52 14.11 9.15
N ASP A 141 7.84 13.88 8.02
CA ASP A 141 8.37 14.21 6.68
C ASP A 141 8.33 15.72 6.37
N GLY A 142 7.59 16.51 7.15
CA GLY A 142 7.44 17.96 6.98
C GLY A 142 6.59 18.37 5.77
N VAL A 143 5.88 17.44 5.14
CA VAL A 143 5.05 17.64 3.96
C VAL A 143 3.59 17.25 4.20
N LEU A 144 3.33 16.08 4.80
CA LEU A 144 1.99 15.55 5.03
C LEU A 144 1.56 15.71 6.50
N PRO A 145 0.26 15.98 6.77
CA PRO A 145 -0.23 16.20 8.13
C PRO A 145 -0.51 14.88 8.85
N ILE A 146 0.57 14.17 9.18
CA ILE A 146 0.58 12.85 9.79
C ILE A 146 1.59 12.85 10.93
N LEU A 147 1.21 12.31 12.09
CA LEU A 147 2.09 12.05 13.22
C LEU A 147 2.15 10.52 13.44
N GLU A 148 3.34 9.96 13.53
CA GLU A 148 3.56 8.59 13.97
C GLU A 148 3.84 8.62 15.48
N VAL A 149 2.89 8.14 16.29
CA VAL A 149 2.86 8.35 17.76
C VAL A 149 2.65 7.05 18.51
N LYS A 150 3.19 6.97 19.74
CA LYS A 150 2.92 5.86 20.66
C LYS A 150 1.62 6.10 21.44
N ILE A 151 0.75 5.09 21.47
CA ILE A 151 -0.53 5.10 22.18
C ILE A 151 -0.52 4.01 23.25
N ASN A 152 -0.23 4.39 24.50
CA ASN A 152 -0.02 3.47 25.62
C ASN A 152 -1.28 3.14 26.45
N HIS A 153 -2.45 3.67 26.09
CA HIS A 153 -3.71 3.43 26.83
C HIS A 153 -4.94 3.40 25.89
N PRO A 154 -5.91 2.48 26.06
CA PRO A 154 -7.04 2.33 25.14
C PRO A 154 -7.96 3.56 25.10
N GLU A 155 -8.22 4.20 26.23
CA GLU A 155 -9.09 5.41 26.29
C GLU A 155 -8.49 6.59 25.48
N LEU A 156 -7.17 6.61 25.25
CA LEU A 156 -6.52 7.64 24.42
C LEU A 156 -6.94 7.52 22.95
N VAL A 157 -7.13 6.29 22.42
CA VAL A 157 -7.65 6.08 21.05
C VAL A 157 -9.03 6.71 20.90
N LYS A 158 -9.89 6.54 21.92
CA LYS A 158 -11.24 7.12 21.94
C LYS A 158 -11.20 8.65 22.04
N ILE A 159 -10.45 9.21 23.01
CA ILE A 159 -10.29 10.65 23.19
C ILE A 159 -9.82 11.33 21.90
N LEU A 160 -8.81 10.78 21.23
CA LEU A 160 -8.26 11.36 20.02
C LEU A 160 -9.21 11.27 18.83
N ARG A 161 -9.92 10.15 18.65
CA ARG A 161 -10.91 9.98 17.57
C ARG A 161 -12.17 10.86 17.72
N GLU A 162 -12.44 11.38 18.92
CA GLU A 162 -13.51 12.35 19.16
C GLU A 162 -13.11 13.80 18.81
N LEU A 163 -11.83 14.08 18.51
CA LEU A 163 -11.34 15.43 18.18
C LEU A 163 -11.62 15.79 16.70
N PRO A 164 -12.20 16.98 16.40
CA PRO A 164 -12.38 17.43 15.02
C PRO A 164 -11.06 17.69 14.26
N GLU A 165 -9.95 17.80 14.99
CA GLU A 165 -8.60 17.91 14.44
C GLU A 165 -8.02 16.56 13.97
N VAL A 166 -8.61 15.42 14.32
CA VAL A 166 -8.12 14.08 13.94
C VAL A 166 -8.97 13.53 12.80
N ARG A 167 -8.34 13.31 11.64
CA ARG A 167 -8.97 12.69 10.46
C ARG A 167 -8.99 11.17 10.54
N TYR A 168 -7.92 10.58 11.07
CA TYR A 168 -7.77 9.14 11.23
C TYR A 168 -6.78 8.84 12.36
N LEU A 169 -6.94 7.67 12.99
CA LEU A 169 -6.02 7.13 13.99
C LEU A 169 -6.02 5.61 13.88
N GLU A 170 -5.00 5.06 13.23
CA GLU A 170 -4.89 3.64 12.85
C GLU A 170 -3.55 3.04 13.33
N PRO A 171 -3.43 1.71 13.51
CA PRO A 171 -2.15 1.10 13.84
C PRO A 171 -1.13 1.36 12.72
N SER A 172 0.06 1.89 13.06
CA SER A 172 1.09 2.21 12.07
C SER A 172 1.47 0.96 11.27
N GLY A 173 1.58 -0.20 11.92
CA GLY A 173 1.66 -1.50 11.27
C GLY A 173 0.68 -2.51 11.88
N TYR A 174 0.22 -3.47 11.09
CA TYR A 174 -0.39 -4.70 11.62
C TYR A 174 -0.06 -5.88 10.71
N GLU A 175 0.71 -6.84 11.26
CA GLU A 175 1.13 -8.04 10.56
C GLU A 175 0.42 -9.27 11.15
N PRO A 176 -0.62 -9.83 10.47
CA PRO A 176 -1.14 -11.15 10.78
C PRO A 176 -0.02 -12.19 10.78
N ALA A 177 0.04 -13.08 11.78
CA ALA A 177 1.20 -13.96 11.98
C ALA A 177 1.55 -14.86 10.78
N GLU A 178 0.55 -15.26 9.97
CA GLU A 178 0.75 -16.03 8.73
C GLU A 178 1.24 -15.20 7.53
N VAL A 179 1.47 -13.89 7.68
CA VAL A 179 2.05 -13.04 6.62
C VAL A 179 3.55 -13.27 6.44
N SER A 180 4.25 -13.74 7.47
CA SER A 180 5.67 -14.09 7.40
C SER A 180 6.02 -15.22 6.41
N LEU A 181 5.01 -15.94 5.88
CA LEU A 181 5.14 -16.91 4.78
C LEU A 181 4.83 -16.33 3.39
N ARG A 182 4.45 -15.04 3.31
CA ARG A 182 3.96 -14.39 2.08
C ARG A 182 5.04 -13.61 1.33
N SER A 183 6.09 -13.16 2.03
CA SER A 183 7.21 -12.39 1.47
C SER A 183 7.99 -13.12 0.37
N ASP A 184 8.03 -14.45 0.36
CA ASP A 184 8.65 -15.23 -0.72
C ASP A 184 7.80 -15.25 -2.02
N SER A 185 6.48 -15.05 -1.94
CA SER A 185 5.55 -15.24 -3.06
C SER A 185 5.44 -13.99 -3.94
N GLY A 186 6.47 -13.79 -4.75
CA GLY A 186 6.66 -12.60 -5.59
C GLY A 186 8.12 -12.13 -5.58
N CYS A 187 8.86 -12.49 -4.52
CA CYS A 187 10.28 -12.19 -4.37
C CYS A 187 11.20 -13.29 -4.93
N SER A 188 10.95 -13.66 -6.18
CA SER A 188 11.91 -14.44 -6.98
C SER A 188 11.89 -13.95 -8.42
N ASN A 189 13.07 -13.64 -8.95
CA ASN A 189 13.23 -13.12 -10.31
C ASN A 189 14.57 -13.59 -10.93
N ASP A 190 14.85 -14.88 -10.80
CA ASP A 190 15.99 -15.51 -11.47
C ASP A 190 15.76 -15.62 -12.99
N PRO A 191 16.83 -15.66 -13.80
CA PRO A 191 16.72 -15.84 -15.25
C PRO A 191 16.22 -17.25 -15.60
N ASP A 192 15.09 -17.33 -16.30
CA ASP A 192 14.47 -18.61 -16.66
C ASP A 192 14.97 -19.11 -18.03
N TYR A 193 15.76 -20.19 -18.02
CA TYR A 193 16.28 -20.83 -19.23
C TYR A 193 15.27 -21.79 -19.90
N GLY A 194 14.13 -22.07 -19.26
CA GLY A 194 13.02 -22.90 -19.74
C GLY A 194 11.92 -22.15 -20.51
N ILE A 195 12.05 -20.82 -20.70
CA ILE A 195 11.07 -20.00 -21.43
C ILE A 195 10.72 -20.62 -22.79
N SER A 196 9.43 -20.77 -23.07
CA SER A 196 8.95 -21.34 -24.32
C SER A 196 9.21 -20.38 -25.49
N SER A 197 9.68 -20.92 -26.62
CA SER A 197 9.80 -20.16 -27.86
C SER A 197 8.46 -19.67 -28.42
N ALA A 198 7.33 -20.20 -27.94
CA ALA A 198 5.98 -19.72 -28.25
C ALA A 198 5.55 -18.51 -27.39
N ASP A 199 6.31 -18.15 -26.35
CA ASP A 199 5.99 -17.05 -25.43
C ASP A 199 6.75 -15.75 -25.74
N TYR A 200 7.51 -15.73 -26.84
CA TYR A 200 8.07 -14.48 -27.37
C TYR A 200 8.19 -14.46 -28.89
N THR A 201 8.23 -13.24 -29.43
CA THR A 201 8.71 -12.99 -30.79
C THR A 201 10.07 -12.29 -30.72
N ASN A 202 11.06 -12.79 -31.45
CA ASN A 202 12.34 -12.07 -31.59
C ASN A 202 12.15 -10.82 -32.47
N VAL A 203 12.65 -9.67 -32.02
CA VAL A 203 12.59 -8.41 -32.76
C VAL A 203 13.96 -7.76 -32.85
N SER A 204 14.30 -7.21 -34.02
CA SER A 204 15.57 -6.50 -34.24
C SER A 204 15.75 -5.35 -33.23
N PRO A 205 16.95 -5.20 -32.61
CA PRO A 205 18.22 -5.88 -32.93
C PRO A 205 18.51 -7.16 -32.10
N GLY A 206 17.50 -7.76 -31.45
CA GLY A 206 17.63 -9.01 -30.71
C GLY A 206 16.87 -9.06 -29.37
N SER A 207 15.86 -8.21 -29.16
CA SER A 207 14.97 -8.28 -28.00
C SER A 207 13.90 -9.35 -28.21
N LYS A 208 13.30 -9.81 -27.10
CA LYS A 208 12.13 -10.70 -27.08
C LYS A 208 10.89 -9.88 -26.72
N ILE A 209 9.92 -9.78 -27.63
CA ILE A 209 8.58 -9.23 -27.36
C ILE A 209 7.77 -10.32 -26.63
N PRO A 210 7.23 -10.07 -25.41
CA PRO A 210 6.33 -11.00 -24.74
C PRO A 210 5.10 -11.31 -25.59
N TRP A 211 4.68 -12.58 -25.66
CA TRP A 211 3.55 -13.02 -26.48
C TRP A 211 2.25 -12.23 -26.23
N ASN A 212 2.02 -11.80 -24.99
CA ASN A 212 0.80 -11.11 -24.58
C ASN A 212 0.75 -9.64 -25.00
N PHE A 213 1.87 -9.04 -25.46
CA PHE A 213 1.87 -7.66 -25.98
C PHE A 213 1.00 -7.52 -27.23
N TYR A 214 0.82 -8.60 -28.00
CA TYR A 214 -0.04 -8.62 -29.18
C TYR A 214 -1.53 -8.59 -28.83
N ASN A 215 -1.95 -9.06 -27.64
CA ASN A 215 -3.35 -8.98 -27.19
C ASN A 215 -3.82 -7.54 -26.95
N ALA A 216 -2.89 -6.61 -26.72
CA ALA A 216 -3.13 -5.18 -26.54
C ALA A 216 -2.60 -4.34 -27.72
N ASN A 217 -2.23 -4.95 -28.85
CA ASN A 217 -1.69 -4.28 -30.05
C ASN A 217 -0.48 -3.36 -29.79
N ILE A 218 0.30 -3.62 -28.72
CA ILE A 218 1.46 -2.82 -28.32
C ILE A 218 2.52 -2.70 -29.44
N PRO A 219 2.89 -3.78 -30.17
CA PRO A 219 3.88 -3.67 -31.25
C PRO A 219 3.44 -2.78 -32.41
N GLN A 220 2.12 -2.66 -32.65
CA GLN A 220 1.56 -1.75 -33.65
C GLN A 220 1.57 -0.29 -33.14
N ALA A 221 1.31 -0.07 -31.85
CA ALA A 221 1.40 1.25 -31.20
C ALA A 221 2.79 1.88 -31.34
N TRP A 222 3.87 1.08 -31.35
CA TRP A 222 5.26 1.52 -31.54
C TRP A 222 5.56 2.17 -32.91
N ASN A 223 4.63 2.12 -33.87
CA ASN A 223 4.73 2.90 -35.10
C ASN A 223 4.33 4.37 -34.91
N VAL A 224 3.54 4.67 -33.86
CA VAL A 224 3.02 6.01 -33.53
C VAL A 224 3.76 6.60 -32.33
N SER A 225 3.92 5.86 -31.23
CA SER A 225 4.58 6.30 -30.00
C SER A 225 5.29 5.15 -29.29
N ARG A 226 6.42 5.44 -28.61
CA ARG A 226 7.20 4.47 -27.82
C ARG A 226 7.33 4.88 -26.35
N GLY A 227 6.66 5.98 -25.97
CA GLY A 227 6.72 6.60 -24.64
C GLY A 227 7.84 7.64 -24.48
N ASP A 228 8.49 8.07 -25.55
CA ASP A 228 9.59 9.04 -25.55
C ASP A 228 9.25 10.31 -24.71
N ASN A 229 10.12 10.68 -23.77
CA ASN A 229 9.97 11.83 -22.85
C ASN A 229 8.80 11.74 -21.85
N VAL A 230 8.30 10.53 -21.56
CA VAL A 230 7.28 10.29 -20.52
C VAL A 230 7.93 9.63 -19.31
N GLY A 231 7.81 10.26 -18.14
CA GLY A 231 8.32 9.70 -16.88
C GLY A 231 7.38 8.66 -16.28
N VAL A 232 7.84 7.42 -16.22
CA VAL A 232 7.18 6.31 -15.51
C VAL A 232 7.90 6.07 -14.18
N CYS A 233 7.20 6.35 -13.09
CA CYS A 233 7.65 6.04 -11.74
C CYS A 233 7.17 4.64 -11.33
N ILE A 234 8.08 3.77 -10.92
CA ILE A 234 7.79 2.45 -10.35
C ILE A 234 8.07 2.54 -8.85
N ILE A 235 7.02 2.48 -8.03
CA ILE A 235 7.12 2.42 -6.56
C ILE A 235 6.87 0.96 -6.18
N ASP A 236 7.94 0.30 -5.76
CA ASP A 236 8.00 -1.15 -5.60
C ASP A 236 9.23 -1.51 -4.73
N THR A 237 9.77 -2.72 -4.83
CA THR A 237 10.93 -3.18 -4.03
C THR A 237 12.28 -2.62 -4.46
N GLY A 238 12.32 -1.78 -5.50
CA GLY A 238 13.52 -1.18 -6.09
C GLY A 238 13.85 -1.72 -7.49
N ILE A 239 15.08 -1.55 -7.97
CA ILE A 239 15.58 -2.29 -9.15
C ILE A 239 17.00 -2.81 -8.93
N SER A 240 17.28 -4.01 -9.45
CA SER A 240 18.58 -4.66 -9.31
C SER A 240 19.74 -3.79 -9.81
N GLY A 241 20.83 -3.73 -9.04
CA GLY A 241 22.09 -3.16 -9.49
C GLY A 241 22.76 -3.97 -10.61
N SER A 242 22.50 -5.28 -10.65
CA SER A 242 23.13 -6.25 -11.58
C SER A 242 22.39 -6.37 -12.91
N GLN A 243 21.18 -5.83 -13.04
CA GLN A 243 20.43 -5.84 -14.30
C GLN A 243 20.89 -4.69 -15.21
N SER A 244 21.85 -4.98 -16.10
CA SER A 244 22.43 -4.00 -17.04
C SER A 244 21.41 -3.26 -17.91
N ARG A 245 20.26 -3.88 -18.22
CA ARG A 245 19.18 -3.30 -19.04
C ARG A 245 18.37 -2.23 -18.32
N LEU A 246 18.38 -2.23 -16.99
CA LEU A 246 17.84 -1.14 -16.17
C LEU A 246 18.93 -0.18 -15.67
N ASN A 247 20.21 -0.47 -15.93
CA ASN A 247 21.37 0.32 -15.51
C ASN A 247 22.17 0.82 -16.72
N GLY A 248 23.42 0.39 -16.89
CA GLY A 248 24.37 0.97 -17.87
C GLY A 248 23.98 0.84 -19.34
N THR A 249 22.96 0.07 -19.69
CA THR A 249 22.44 -0.05 -21.07
C THR A 249 20.97 0.35 -21.22
N PHE A 250 20.38 1.02 -20.22
CA PHE A 250 18.98 1.47 -20.25
C PHE A 250 18.69 2.45 -21.39
N SER A 251 19.61 3.38 -21.64
CA SER A 251 19.55 4.35 -22.75
C SER A 251 20.48 3.89 -23.89
N SER A 252 20.14 2.78 -24.57
CA SER A 252 20.98 2.19 -25.63
C SER A 252 20.17 1.43 -26.70
N GLY A 253 20.82 1.09 -27.81
CA GLY A 253 20.19 0.35 -28.92
C GLY A 253 19.11 1.18 -29.61
N ASN A 254 17.89 0.66 -29.67
CA ASN A 254 16.72 1.37 -30.18
C ASN A 254 15.98 2.14 -29.07
N SER A 255 16.60 2.25 -27.88
CA SER A 255 16.07 2.91 -26.69
C SER A 255 16.95 4.09 -26.25
N THR A 256 17.16 5.10 -27.10
CA THR A 256 18.06 6.23 -26.85
C THR A 256 17.31 7.55 -26.58
N GLY A 257 17.94 8.45 -25.80
CA GLY A 257 17.39 9.78 -25.49
C GLY A 257 16.63 9.84 -24.16
N ARG A 258 16.55 8.72 -23.45
CA ARG A 258 15.88 8.51 -22.17
C ARG A 258 16.86 8.46 -20.99
N TYR A 259 16.41 8.65 -19.76
CA TYR A 259 17.20 8.53 -18.53
C TYR A 259 16.53 7.63 -17.48
N ARG A 260 17.31 7.25 -16.47
CA ARG A 260 16.86 6.42 -15.35
C ARG A 260 17.39 6.92 -14.03
N ASN A 261 16.50 7.29 -13.11
CA ASN A 261 16.83 7.64 -11.73
C ASN A 261 16.44 6.53 -10.74
N LYS A 262 17.18 6.44 -9.63
CA LYS A 262 17.04 5.42 -8.58
C LYS A 262 16.96 6.09 -7.21
N TYR A 263 15.92 5.79 -6.44
CA TYR A 263 15.68 6.29 -5.09
C TYR A 263 15.28 5.15 -4.15
N GLY A 264 15.48 5.35 -2.85
CA GLY A 264 14.99 4.48 -1.80
C GLY A 264 14.40 5.33 -0.69
N THR A 265 13.21 4.96 -0.25
CA THR A 265 12.46 5.58 0.84
C THR A 265 12.15 4.57 1.94
N TYR A 266 12.15 3.27 1.62
CA TYR A 266 12.02 2.21 2.61
C TYR A 266 13.20 2.18 3.60
N VAL A 267 12.87 2.00 4.88
CA VAL A 267 13.83 1.83 5.99
C VAL A 267 13.70 0.39 6.51
N SER A 268 14.71 -0.46 6.28
CA SER A 268 14.71 -1.86 6.77
C SER A 268 15.10 -2.01 8.25
N SER A 269 15.79 -1.00 8.79
CA SER A 269 16.22 -0.96 10.20
C SER A 269 15.04 -0.67 11.14
N TRP A 270 15.17 -1.10 12.40
CA TRP A 270 14.22 -0.83 13.49
C TRP A 270 14.61 0.38 14.35
N TRP A 271 15.82 0.92 14.15
CA TRP A 271 16.31 2.07 14.91
C TRP A 271 15.63 3.37 14.44
N PRO A 272 15.05 4.20 15.33
CA PRO A 272 14.27 5.40 14.94
C PRO A 272 15.04 6.43 14.10
N TRP A 273 16.37 6.47 14.23
CA TRP A 273 17.28 7.35 13.49
C TRP A 273 17.88 6.71 12.22
N ALA A 274 17.28 5.63 11.71
CA ALA A 274 17.78 4.96 10.52
C ALA A 274 17.37 5.66 9.20
N SER A 275 18.33 5.78 8.29
CA SER A 275 18.09 6.25 6.92
C SER A 275 17.53 5.14 6.02
N PRO A 276 16.92 5.49 4.86
CA PRO A 276 16.51 4.50 3.86
C PRO A 276 17.65 3.58 3.40
N ASP A 277 17.32 2.33 3.09
CA ASP A 277 18.31 1.27 2.81
C ASP A 277 18.90 1.28 1.37
N GLY A 278 18.48 2.27 0.59
CA GLY A 278 18.94 2.51 -0.78
C GLY A 278 17.93 2.04 -1.85
N PRO A 279 18.30 2.09 -3.14
CA PRO A 279 17.35 1.87 -4.24
C PRO A 279 17.42 0.46 -4.85
N ASN A 280 18.26 -0.42 -4.30
CA ASN A 280 18.56 -1.71 -4.92
C ASN A 280 17.52 -2.74 -4.52
N ASP A 281 17.02 -3.46 -5.52
CA ASP A 281 16.04 -4.52 -5.31
C ASP A 281 16.64 -5.70 -4.54
N GLN A 282 15.95 -6.09 -3.47
CA GLN A 282 16.29 -7.25 -2.63
C GLN A 282 15.29 -8.41 -2.82
N CYS A 283 14.15 -8.14 -3.43
CA CYS A 283 13.03 -9.06 -3.65
C CYS A 283 13.02 -9.59 -5.10
N GLY A 284 13.22 -8.70 -6.06
CA GLY A 284 13.22 -8.99 -7.50
C GLY A 284 11.97 -8.48 -8.23
N HIS A 285 10.89 -8.21 -7.49
CA HIS A 285 9.60 -7.80 -8.05
C HIS A 285 9.65 -6.43 -8.73
N GLY A 286 10.25 -5.41 -8.11
CA GLY A 286 10.40 -4.09 -8.73
C GLY A 286 11.25 -4.11 -10.00
N THR A 287 12.25 -5.00 -10.08
CA THR A 287 13.00 -5.30 -11.31
C THR A 287 12.10 -5.88 -12.41
N GLN A 288 11.16 -6.77 -12.05
CA GLN A 288 10.17 -7.31 -12.98
C GLN A 288 9.21 -6.22 -13.49
N MET A 289 8.71 -5.35 -12.60
CA MET A 289 7.76 -4.29 -12.97
C MET A 289 8.41 -3.24 -13.86
N ALA A 290 9.59 -2.75 -13.49
CA ALA A 290 10.37 -1.81 -14.30
C ALA A 290 10.76 -2.43 -15.66
N GLY A 291 11.10 -3.73 -15.69
CA GLY A 291 11.37 -4.45 -16.91
C GLY A 291 10.17 -4.50 -17.86
N LEU A 292 9.00 -4.88 -17.36
CA LEU A 292 7.79 -5.05 -18.15
C LEU A 292 7.26 -3.71 -18.68
N ALA A 293 7.33 -2.66 -17.87
CA ALA A 293 6.92 -1.31 -18.29
C ALA A 293 7.92 -0.66 -19.27
N THR A 294 9.24 -0.78 -19.00
CA THR A 294 10.25 0.14 -19.58
C THR A 294 11.54 -0.49 -20.11
N ALA A 295 11.72 -1.82 -20.11
CA ALA A 295 12.97 -2.44 -20.58
C ALA A 295 13.34 -2.02 -22.02
N PRO A 296 14.63 -1.75 -22.29
CA PRO A 296 15.07 -1.20 -23.56
C PRO A 296 15.03 -2.23 -24.70
N ARG A 297 14.91 -1.74 -25.93
CA ARG A 297 14.97 -2.51 -27.17
C ARG A 297 16.40 -2.61 -27.67
N VAL A 298 17.03 -3.75 -27.47
CA VAL A 298 18.48 -3.95 -27.56
C VAL A 298 18.82 -5.33 -28.14
N SER A 299 20.09 -5.53 -28.52
CA SER A 299 20.59 -6.85 -28.88
C SER A 299 20.88 -7.70 -27.64
N GLY A 300 20.86 -9.03 -27.78
CA GLY A 300 21.33 -9.96 -26.74
C GLY A 300 20.26 -10.81 -26.04
N GLY A 301 18.98 -10.74 -26.44
CA GLY A 301 17.96 -11.73 -26.05
C GLY A 301 17.12 -11.42 -24.81
N SER A 302 17.14 -10.18 -24.31
CA SER A 302 16.33 -9.74 -23.17
C SER A 302 14.89 -9.39 -23.56
N SER A 303 13.98 -9.45 -22.57
CA SER A 303 12.63 -8.89 -22.74
C SER A 303 12.69 -7.39 -23.03
N ILE A 304 11.64 -6.88 -23.66
CA ILE A 304 11.41 -5.47 -23.98
C ILE A 304 10.18 -4.98 -23.21
N GLY A 305 10.24 -3.75 -22.72
CA GLY A 305 9.12 -3.12 -22.02
C GLY A 305 8.09 -2.55 -23.00
N VAL A 306 6.87 -2.34 -22.52
CA VAL A 306 5.78 -1.74 -23.32
C VAL A 306 6.19 -0.36 -23.84
N ALA A 307 6.72 0.51 -22.97
CA ALA A 307 7.19 1.85 -23.31
C ALA A 307 8.72 1.91 -23.33
N TYR A 308 9.33 1.25 -24.31
CA TYR A 308 10.79 1.10 -24.40
C TYR A 308 11.56 2.42 -24.64
N GLN A 309 10.89 3.56 -24.80
CA GLN A 309 11.50 4.90 -24.85
C GLN A 309 11.16 5.81 -23.65
N ALA A 310 10.33 5.37 -22.71
CA ALA A 310 9.95 6.16 -21.54
C ALA A 310 11.10 6.37 -20.55
N ASP A 311 11.08 7.45 -19.78
CA ASP A 311 12.02 7.65 -18.68
C ASP A 311 11.60 6.81 -17.46
N LEU A 312 12.56 6.30 -16.71
CA LEU A 312 12.30 5.43 -15.55
C LEU A 312 12.74 6.11 -14.24
N ILE A 313 11.79 6.32 -13.34
CA ILE A 313 12.07 6.68 -11.95
C ILE A 313 11.76 5.42 -11.13
N SER A 314 12.77 4.75 -10.57
CA SER A 314 12.55 3.64 -9.65
C SER A 314 12.68 4.13 -8.21
N VAL A 315 11.70 3.81 -7.37
CA VAL A 315 11.73 4.08 -5.93
C VAL A 315 11.51 2.77 -5.17
N ARG A 316 12.48 2.39 -4.34
CA ARG A 316 12.31 1.31 -3.34
C ARG A 316 11.49 1.84 -2.17
N GLY A 317 10.19 1.55 -2.20
CA GLY A 317 9.22 1.95 -1.17
C GLY A 317 8.89 0.84 -0.16
N THR A 318 9.16 -0.42 -0.51
CA THR A 318 8.79 -1.61 0.28
C THR A 318 9.91 -2.66 0.34
N SER A 319 9.79 -3.59 1.29
CA SER A 319 10.59 -4.83 1.34
C SER A 319 10.20 -5.78 0.20
N ASP A 320 8.90 -6.06 0.13
CA ASP A 320 8.22 -7.01 -0.75
C ASP A 320 6.97 -6.36 -1.41
N VAL A 321 5.96 -7.16 -1.76
CA VAL A 321 4.74 -6.68 -2.44
C VAL A 321 3.62 -6.22 -1.48
N ILE A 322 3.80 -6.36 -0.18
CA ILE A 322 2.82 -6.06 0.87
C ILE A 322 3.15 -4.71 1.51
N VAL A 323 2.12 -3.97 1.97
CA VAL A 323 2.27 -2.63 2.56
C VAL A 323 1.64 -2.58 3.97
N ASN A 324 2.03 -3.52 4.83
CA ASN A 324 1.37 -3.76 6.11
C ASN A 324 2.13 -3.22 7.34
N SER A 325 3.47 -3.13 7.29
CA SER A 325 4.27 -2.53 8.37
C SER A 325 4.30 -0.99 8.28
N SER A 326 4.58 -0.33 9.41
CA SER A 326 4.78 1.14 9.48
C SER A 326 5.82 1.63 8.46
N ARG A 327 6.89 0.85 8.26
CA ARG A 327 8.04 1.22 7.43
C ARG A 327 7.75 1.07 5.93
N GLU A 328 6.94 0.11 5.52
CA GLU A 328 6.43 0.05 4.14
C GLU A 328 5.42 1.17 3.86
N LYS A 329 4.46 1.41 4.76
CA LYS A 329 3.47 2.49 4.56
C LYS A 329 4.14 3.85 4.45
N ASN A 330 5.10 4.15 5.33
CA ASN A 330 5.89 5.38 5.25
C ASN A 330 6.80 5.41 4.01
N GLY A 331 7.48 4.32 3.67
CA GLY A 331 8.30 4.24 2.47
C GLY A 331 7.51 4.47 1.18
N VAL A 332 6.28 3.95 1.08
CA VAL A 332 5.37 4.17 -0.06
C VAL A 332 4.81 5.59 -0.07
N LYS A 333 4.39 6.12 1.08
CA LYS A 333 3.96 7.52 1.25
C LYS A 333 5.07 8.50 0.79
N ASP A 334 6.30 8.33 1.26
CA ASP A 334 7.44 9.15 0.88
C ASP A 334 7.77 9.01 -0.62
N ALA A 335 7.65 7.80 -1.18
CA ALA A 335 7.82 7.58 -2.61
C ALA A 335 6.77 8.30 -3.46
N LEU A 336 5.51 8.34 -2.99
CA LEU A 336 4.42 9.08 -3.63
C LEU A 336 4.61 10.60 -3.52
N VAL A 337 5.08 11.12 -2.38
CA VAL A 337 5.45 12.54 -2.21
C VAL A 337 6.62 12.92 -3.14
N LEU A 338 7.66 12.07 -3.19
CA LEU A 338 8.81 12.24 -4.09
C LEU A 338 8.34 12.26 -5.55
N ALA A 339 7.51 11.30 -5.97
CA ALA A 339 6.98 11.24 -7.33
C ALA A 339 6.04 12.41 -7.66
N GLY A 340 5.22 12.85 -6.70
CA GLY A 340 4.31 14.00 -6.84
C GLY A 340 5.05 15.31 -7.08
N ASN A 341 6.14 15.56 -6.33
CA ASN A 341 6.95 16.78 -6.44
C ASN A 341 7.85 16.84 -7.70
N ARG A 342 7.93 15.75 -8.47
CA ARG A 342 8.73 15.67 -9.69
C ARG A 342 7.95 16.12 -10.92
N SER A 343 8.42 17.17 -11.60
CA SER A 343 7.86 17.59 -12.89
C SER A 343 8.12 16.59 -14.01
N ASP A 344 9.15 15.76 -13.87
CA ASP A 344 9.59 14.72 -14.83
C ASP A 344 8.94 13.35 -14.60
N VAL A 345 7.89 13.28 -13.77
CA VAL A 345 7.03 12.08 -13.60
C VAL A 345 5.62 12.39 -14.10
N ASN A 346 5.10 11.54 -14.97
CA ASN A 346 3.72 11.61 -15.48
C ASN A 346 2.86 10.50 -14.87
N ILE A 347 3.42 9.29 -14.79
CA ILE A 347 2.73 8.06 -14.43
C ILE A 347 3.40 7.45 -13.20
N ILE A 348 2.61 6.92 -12.27
CA ILE A 348 3.08 6.10 -11.15
C ILE A 348 2.45 4.71 -11.31
N SER A 349 3.25 3.66 -11.18
CA SER A 349 2.82 2.27 -11.11
C SER A 349 3.16 1.71 -9.73
N MET A 350 2.15 1.19 -9.05
CA MET A 350 2.25 0.52 -7.75
C MET A 350 1.75 -0.91 -7.88
N SER A 351 2.67 -1.87 -7.98
CA SER A 351 2.33 -3.29 -8.07
C SER A 351 2.37 -3.95 -6.68
N ILE A 352 1.94 -3.20 -5.68
CA ILE A 352 1.98 -3.50 -4.24
C ILE A 352 0.59 -3.25 -3.65
N GLY A 353 0.26 -3.88 -2.53
CA GLY A 353 -1.01 -3.63 -1.85
C GLY A 353 -1.23 -4.44 -0.58
N ASP A 354 -2.36 -4.19 0.07
CA ASP A 354 -2.76 -4.88 1.29
C ASP A 354 -4.31 -4.94 1.43
N VAL A 355 -4.80 -5.89 2.22
CA VAL A 355 -6.23 -6.01 2.57
C VAL A 355 -6.67 -4.97 3.61
N PHE A 356 -5.73 -4.24 4.19
CA PHE A 356 -5.97 -3.13 5.10
C PHE A 356 -5.91 -1.79 4.35
N TYR A 357 -6.88 -0.91 4.63
CA TYR A 357 -6.77 0.49 4.26
C TYR A 357 -5.66 1.16 5.08
N SER A 358 -4.96 2.14 4.49
CA SER A 358 -4.10 3.05 5.24
C SER A 358 -4.33 4.51 4.86
N GLY A 359 -4.62 5.34 5.87
CA GLY A 359 -4.63 6.79 5.77
C GLY A 359 -3.28 7.34 5.31
N THR A 360 -2.19 6.81 5.86
CA THR A 360 -0.81 7.25 5.55
C THR A 360 -0.46 7.10 4.06
N VAL A 361 -0.79 5.96 3.46
CA VAL A 361 -0.57 5.75 2.02
C VAL A 361 -1.61 6.52 1.19
N ASN A 362 -2.87 6.61 1.63
CA ASN A 362 -3.92 7.36 0.94
C ASN A 362 -3.58 8.86 0.81
N ASP A 363 -3.02 9.47 1.86
CA ASP A 363 -2.57 10.86 1.84
C ASP A 363 -1.44 11.08 0.82
N GLY A 364 -0.50 10.13 0.70
CA GLY A 364 0.49 10.11 -0.36
C GLY A 364 -0.12 10.02 -1.77
N ILE A 365 -1.13 9.15 -1.96
CA ILE A 365 -1.85 9.00 -3.23
C ILE A 365 -2.57 10.31 -3.60
N ASN A 366 -3.30 10.89 -2.64
CA ASN A 366 -3.96 12.18 -2.77
C ASN A 366 -2.95 13.26 -3.18
N PHE A 367 -1.80 13.35 -2.50
CA PHE A 367 -0.74 14.30 -2.83
C PHE A 367 -0.26 14.15 -4.29
N ALA A 368 0.12 12.94 -4.70
CA ALA A 368 0.59 12.68 -6.05
C ALA A 368 -0.49 12.93 -7.12
N TYR A 369 -1.73 12.48 -6.89
CA TYR A 369 -2.85 12.66 -7.81
C TYR A 369 -3.18 14.15 -8.05
N ASN A 370 -3.16 14.94 -6.98
CA ASN A 370 -3.40 16.38 -7.04
C ASN A 370 -2.22 17.15 -7.67
N LYS A 371 -0.97 16.65 -7.54
CA LYS A 371 0.17 17.08 -8.39
C LYS A 371 0.09 16.55 -9.85
N GLY A 372 -1.06 16.02 -10.27
CA GLY A 372 -1.39 15.69 -11.65
C GLY A 372 -0.95 14.30 -12.13
N LYS A 373 -0.47 13.42 -11.25
CA LYS A 373 0.05 12.10 -11.65
C LYS A 373 -1.09 11.13 -12.00
N LEU A 374 -0.88 10.28 -13.00
CA LEU A 374 -1.77 9.15 -13.29
C LEU A 374 -1.24 7.92 -12.56
N ILE A 375 -2.01 7.40 -11.61
CA ILE A 375 -1.57 6.36 -10.67
C ILE A 375 -2.26 5.04 -11.05
N PHE A 376 -1.48 4.01 -11.37
CA PHE A 376 -1.96 2.64 -11.58
C PHE A 376 -1.64 1.78 -10.37
N ALA A 377 -2.58 0.95 -9.95
CA ALA A 377 -2.44 0.08 -8.80
C ALA A 377 -2.95 -1.35 -9.10
N ALA A 378 -2.24 -2.35 -8.59
CA ALA A 378 -2.61 -3.75 -8.78
C ALA A 378 -3.85 -4.11 -7.96
N ALA A 379 -4.87 -4.68 -8.62
CA ALA A 379 -6.14 -5.03 -7.98
C ALA A 379 -6.02 -6.07 -6.86
N GLY A 380 -4.89 -6.78 -6.79
CA GLY A 380 -4.59 -7.81 -5.80
C GLY A 380 -4.15 -9.11 -6.47
N THR A 381 -3.31 -9.86 -5.75
CA THR A 381 -2.89 -11.20 -6.16
C THR A 381 -3.04 -12.15 -4.97
N SER A 382 -3.91 -13.14 -5.13
CA SER A 382 -4.22 -14.20 -4.20
C SER A 382 -3.04 -15.11 -3.92
N LEU A 383 -2.81 -15.34 -2.64
CA LEU A 383 -1.95 -16.35 -2.05
C LEU A 383 -2.82 -17.43 -1.38
N SER A 384 -2.22 -18.38 -0.67
CA SER A 384 -2.90 -19.53 -0.06
C SER A 384 -4.09 -19.20 0.85
N TRP A 385 -4.12 -18.00 1.44
CA TRP A 385 -5.22 -17.50 2.29
C TRP A 385 -6.23 -16.59 1.55
N THR A 386 -5.87 -16.02 0.40
CA THR A 386 -6.52 -14.82 -0.17
C THR A 386 -7.14 -15.01 -1.57
N SER A 387 -7.48 -16.25 -1.93
CA SER A 387 -8.05 -16.67 -3.24
C SER A 387 -9.44 -16.12 -3.65
N TRP A 388 -10.01 -15.20 -2.86
CA TRP A 388 -11.43 -14.85 -2.91
C TRP A 388 -11.78 -13.42 -2.48
N TRP A 389 -10.80 -12.53 -2.28
CA TRP A 389 -11.05 -11.12 -2.00
C TRP A 389 -11.28 -10.30 -3.28
N GLY A 390 -12.08 -9.25 -3.16
CA GLY A 390 -12.20 -8.18 -4.15
C GLY A 390 -10.93 -7.33 -4.28
N VAL A 391 -11.10 -6.14 -4.86
CA VAL A 391 -9.99 -5.23 -5.15
C VAL A 391 -9.37 -4.68 -3.86
N ILE A 392 -8.06 -4.89 -3.70
CA ILE A 392 -7.33 -4.51 -2.48
C ILE A 392 -6.90 -3.04 -2.49
N PHE A 393 -6.44 -2.53 -1.34
CA PHE A 393 -5.84 -1.21 -1.25
C PHE A 393 -4.40 -1.27 -1.79
N PRO A 394 -3.92 -0.27 -2.56
CA PRO A 394 -4.56 1.01 -2.89
C PRO A 394 -5.44 1.01 -4.15
N ALA A 395 -5.55 -0.10 -4.88
CA ALA A 395 -6.29 -0.14 -6.15
C ALA A 395 -7.79 0.16 -6.03
N ASN A 396 -8.39 -0.08 -4.87
CA ASN A 396 -9.79 0.27 -4.61
C ASN A 396 -10.04 1.79 -4.44
N ARG A 397 -9.02 2.65 -4.54
CA ARG A 397 -9.15 4.10 -4.39
C ARG A 397 -9.52 4.77 -5.70
N TRP A 398 -10.54 5.64 -5.66
CA TRP A 398 -11.14 6.35 -6.81
C TRP A 398 -10.15 7.19 -7.65
N ASN A 399 -9.02 7.58 -7.06
CA ASN A 399 -7.96 8.37 -7.67
C ASN A 399 -6.76 7.52 -8.13
N THR A 400 -6.86 6.19 -8.02
CA THR A 400 -6.00 5.23 -8.71
C THR A 400 -6.76 4.58 -9.87
N VAL A 401 -6.02 3.95 -10.78
CA VAL A 401 -6.56 3.12 -11.86
C VAL A 401 -6.27 1.67 -11.50
N ALA A 402 -7.31 0.93 -11.13
CA ALA A 402 -7.22 -0.46 -10.73
C ALA A 402 -6.99 -1.37 -11.95
N VAL A 403 -5.98 -2.22 -11.90
CA VAL A 403 -5.64 -3.15 -13.00
C VAL A 403 -5.49 -4.58 -12.51
N THR A 404 -6.09 -5.54 -13.23
CA THR A 404 -5.97 -6.97 -12.96
C THR A 404 -5.53 -7.80 -14.18
N GLY A 405 -5.02 -9.01 -13.93
CA GLY A 405 -4.58 -9.92 -14.97
C GLY A 405 -5.66 -10.91 -15.42
N VAL A 406 -5.72 -11.16 -16.73
CA VAL A 406 -6.58 -12.17 -17.35
C VAL A 406 -5.77 -13.19 -18.16
N ARG A 407 -6.36 -14.35 -18.43
CA ARG A 407 -5.80 -15.40 -19.28
C ARG A 407 -6.01 -15.09 -20.77
N ASP A 408 -5.24 -15.73 -21.66
CA ASP A 408 -5.57 -15.73 -23.09
C ASP A 408 -6.81 -16.58 -23.42
N GLY A 409 -7.63 -16.12 -24.36
CA GLY A 409 -8.90 -16.76 -24.68
C GLY A 409 -9.85 -15.86 -25.47
N SER A 410 -11.02 -16.39 -25.82
CA SER A 410 -12.10 -15.67 -26.50
C SER A 410 -13.02 -14.89 -25.54
N SER A 411 -12.97 -15.20 -24.25
CA SER A 411 -13.69 -14.50 -23.19
C SER A 411 -12.71 -14.09 -22.08
N LEU A 412 -12.99 -12.99 -21.40
CA LEU A 412 -12.20 -12.56 -20.26
C LEU A 412 -12.37 -13.57 -19.12
N GLN A 413 -11.25 -14.09 -18.62
CA GLN A 413 -11.18 -14.93 -17.44
C GLN A 413 -10.02 -14.45 -16.58
N ARG A 414 -10.28 -14.19 -15.30
CA ARG A 414 -9.28 -13.82 -14.28
C ARG A 414 -8.10 -14.81 -14.30
N CYS A 415 -6.88 -14.30 -14.20
CA CYS A 415 -5.71 -15.15 -14.00
C CYS A 415 -5.83 -15.92 -12.68
N ASN A 416 -5.23 -17.11 -12.56
CA ASN A 416 -5.45 -18.01 -11.41
C ASN A 416 -5.36 -17.32 -10.05
N THR A 417 -4.37 -16.44 -9.90
CA THR A 417 -4.06 -15.72 -8.67
C THR A 417 -4.48 -14.25 -8.70
N CYS A 418 -5.02 -13.69 -9.78
CA CYS A 418 -5.38 -12.27 -9.79
C CYS A 418 -6.69 -12.03 -9.00
N HIS A 419 -6.97 -10.83 -8.50
CA HIS A 419 -8.28 -10.45 -7.93
C HIS A 419 -9.18 -9.80 -9.00
N ASP A 420 -10.49 -9.77 -8.80
CA ASP A 420 -11.43 -9.01 -9.65
C ASP A 420 -12.49 -8.31 -8.80
N GLY A 421 -13.24 -7.38 -9.41
CA GLY A 421 -14.29 -6.64 -8.70
C GLY A 421 -14.68 -5.32 -9.38
N SER A 422 -15.64 -4.63 -8.76
CA SER A 422 -16.32 -3.47 -9.34
C SER A 422 -15.41 -2.26 -9.53
N GLU A 423 -14.31 -2.21 -8.79
CA GLU A 423 -13.32 -1.15 -8.77
C GLU A 423 -12.34 -1.26 -9.95
N VAL A 424 -12.19 -2.45 -10.56
CA VAL A 424 -11.30 -2.68 -11.72
C VAL A 424 -11.63 -1.73 -12.88
N ASP A 425 -10.65 -0.95 -13.33
CA ASP A 425 -10.77 -0.13 -14.54
C ASP A 425 -10.34 -0.93 -15.78
N PHE A 426 -9.21 -1.65 -15.74
CA PHE A 426 -8.67 -2.35 -16.91
C PHE A 426 -8.16 -3.75 -16.60
N VAL A 427 -8.07 -4.58 -17.63
CA VAL A 427 -7.38 -5.86 -17.57
C VAL A 427 -6.28 -5.97 -18.61
N ALA A 428 -5.25 -6.75 -18.31
CA ALA A 428 -4.24 -7.12 -19.30
C ALA A 428 -4.13 -8.65 -19.39
N VAL A 429 -4.00 -9.18 -20.60
CA VAL A 429 -3.65 -10.59 -20.81
C VAL A 429 -2.23 -10.81 -20.31
N MET A 430 -2.02 -11.80 -19.44
CA MET A 430 -0.71 -12.06 -18.81
C MET A 430 -0.45 -13.52 -18.44
N GLN A 431 -1.39 -14.44 -18.70
CA GLN A 431 -1.27 -15.88 -18.40
C GLN A 431 -1.85 -16.73 -19.53
N ARG A 432 -1.24 -17.87 -19.83
CA ARG A 432 -1.83 -18.85 -20.77
C ARG A 432 -2.99 -19.59 -20.10
N ALA A 433 -4.15 -19.68 -20.76
CA ALA A 433 -5.23 -20.55 -20.30
C ALA A 433 -4.86 -22.04 -20.34
N SER A 434 -3.90 -22.42 -21.18
CA SER A 434 -3.40 -23.80 -21.29
C SER A 434 -2.34 -24.18 -20.24
N ASN A 435 -1.73 -23.22 -19.54
CA ASN A 435 -0.68 -23.46 -18.55
C ASN A 435 -0.50 -22.23 -17.65
N SER A 436 -0.77 -22.36 -16.35
CA SER A 436 -0.72 -21.25 -15.38
C SER A 436 0.65 -20.62 -15.20
N ASP A 437 1.72 -21.37 -15.45
CA ASP A 437 3.10 -20.99 -15.15
C ASP A 437 3.69 -20.19 -16.33
N ARG A 438 3.12 -20.37 -17.54
CA ARG A 438 3.44 -19.60 -18.74
C ARG A 438 2.72 -18.24 -18.68
N THR A 439 3.41 -17.25 -18.14
CA THR A 439 2.90 -15.89 -17.94
C THR A 439 3.58 -14.88 -18.89
N SER A 440 3.62 -13.58 -18.56
CA SER A 440 4.32 -12.57 -19.36
C SER A 440 5.83 -12.66 -19.14
N LEU A 441 6.64 -12.03 -20.01
CA LEU A 441 8.10 -12.04 -19.90
C LEU A 441 8.67 -10.69 -19.50
N THR A 442 9.61 -10.69 -18.58
CA THR A 442 10.28 -9.48 -18.08
C THR A 442 11.79 -9.67 -17.88
N LEU A 443 12.47 -8.66 -17.36
CA LEU A 443 13.89 -8.73 -17.00
C LEU A 443 14.08 -9.45 -15.67
N ALA A 444 15.00 -10.43 -15.67
CA ALA A 444 15.53 -11.05 -14.46
C ALA A 444 16.42 -10.10 -13.64
N MET A 445 16.77 -10.50 -12.41
CA MET A 445 17.71 -9.78 -11.53
C MET A 445 19.09 -9.51 -12.15
N SER A 446 19.52 -10.30 -13.12
CA SER A 446 20.77 -10.10 -13.84
C SER A 446 20.75 -10.74 -15.23
N GLY A 447 21.76 -10.44 -16.05
CA GLY A 447 21.93 -11.05 -17.36
C GLY A 447 20.87 -10.65 -18.40
N ASN A 448 20.88 -11.37 -19.52
CA ASN A 448 19.97 -11.13 -20.65
C ASN A 448 18.80 -12.11 -20.72
N GLN A 449 18.86 -13.28 -20.09
CA GLN A 449 17.75 -14.22 -20.18
C GLN A 449 16.55 -13.65 -19.40
N PRO A 450 15.33 -13.59 -19.97
CA PRO A 450 14.16 -13.08 -19.27
C PRO A 450 13.76 -13.98 -18.10
N SER A 451 12.79 -13.51 -17.31
CA SER A 451 12.02 -14.34 -16.37
C SER A 451 10.53 -14.25 -16.71
N TYR A 452 9.73 -15.20 -16.22
CA TYR A 452 8.27 -15.11 -16.25
C TYR A 452 7.77 -14.19 -15.13
N VAL A 453 6.69 -13.45 -15.37
CA VAL A 453 6.02 -12.66 -14.33
C VAL A 453 4.50 -12.66 -14.53
N GLY A 454 3.78 -12.85 -13.42
CA GLY A 454 2.33 -12.92 -13.36
C GLY A 454 1.70 -11.95 -12.36
N GLY A 455 0.55 -12.35 -11.82
CA GLY A 455 -0.30 -11.54 -10.93
C GLY A 455 -0.87 -10.27 -11.57
N SER A 456 -1.65 -9.55 -10.77
CA SER A 456 -2.13 -8.20 -11.14
C SER A 456 -0.98 -7.20 -11.28
N SER A 457 0.17 -7.48 -10.67
CA SER A 457 1.44 -6.75 -10.83
C SER A 457 1.85 -6.62 -12.30
N ALA A 458 1.97 -7.75 -13.02
CA ALA A 458 2.32 -7.74 -14.44
C ALA A 458 1.29 -6.96 -15.29
N ALA A 459 0.00 -7.08 -14.95
CA ALA A 459 -1.04 -6.34 -15.66
C ALA A 459 -0.94 -4.82 -15.44
N THR A 460 -0.64 -4.41 -14.21
CA THR A 460 -0.46 -2.99 -13.80
C THR A 460 0.73 -2.37 -14.52
N ALA A 461 1.91 -2.99 -14.46
CA ALA A 461 3.09 -2.48 -15.15
C ALA A 461 2.94 -2.47 -16.68
N THR A 462 2.24 -3.45 -17.26
CA THR A 462 1.88 -3.45 -18.70
C THR A 462 1.00 -2.23 -19.03
N THR A 463 -0.06 -2.02 -18.25
CA THR A 463 -1.04 -0.95 -18.50
C THR A 463 -0.48 0.45 -18.24
N ALA A 464 0.37 0.62 -17.23
CA ALA A 464 1.14 1.85 -17.02
C ALA A 464 2.09 2.15 -18.19
N GLY A 465 2.69 1.11 -18.78
CA GLY A 465 3.45 1.22 -20.02
C GLY A 465 2.57 1.64 -21.22
N ILE A 466 1.37 1.08 -21.38
CA ILE A 466 0.41 1.53 -22.42
C ILE A 466 0.06 3.01 -22.22
N ALA A 467 -0.20 3.43 -20.99
CA ALA A 467 -0.47 4.82 -20.65
C ALA A 467 0.70 5.75 -21.06
N ALA A 468 1.95 5.31 -20.92
CA ALA A 468 3.11 6.06 -21.38
C ALA A 468 3.18 6.16 -22.91
N LEU A 469 2.78 5.12 -23.65
CA LEU A 469 2.63 5.21 -25.11
C LEU A 469 1.60 6.29 -25.49
N VAL A 470 0.43 6.30 -24.84
CA VAL A 470 -0.64 7.29 -25.08
C VAL A 470 -0.19 8.70 -24.69
N TRP A 471 0.51 8.85 -23.57
CA TRP A 471 1.03 10.15 -23.13
C TRP A 471 2.07 10.71 -24.13
N GLY A 472 2.95 9.85 -24.66
CA GLY A 472 4.01 10.21 -25.59
C GLY A 472 3.54 10.80 -26.93
N THR A 473 2.27 10.64 -27.30
CA THR A 473 1.72 11.29 -28.51
C THR A 473 1.46 12.79 -28.32
N ASN A 474 1.31 13.26 -27.09
CA ASN A 474 1.13 14.67 -26.75
C ASN A 474 1.50 14.91 -25.28
N LEU A 475 2.70 15.41 -25.01
CA LEU A 475 3.21 15.62 -23.65
C LEU A 475 2.42 16.68 -22.86
N GLY A 476 1.70 17.58 -23.54
CA GLY A 476 0.85 18.60 -22.93
C GLY A 476 -0.55 18.12 -22.53
N GLN A 477 -0.90 16.86 -22.78
CA GLN A 477 -2.18 16.30 -22.36
C GLN A 477 -2.19 15.96 -20.86
N SER A 478 -3.35 16.09 -20.23
CA SER A 478 -3.57 15.78 -18.80
C SER A 478 -3.81 14.28 -18.55
N ARG A 479 -3.66 13.86 -17.28
CA ARG A 479 -3.96 12.48 -16.84
C ARG A 479 -5.37 12.00 -17.24
N SER A 480 -6.37 12.88 -17.24
CA SER A 480 -7.74 12.54 -17.62
C SER A 480 -7.89 12.39 -19.14
N GLN A 481 -7.16 13.16 -19.95
CA GLN A 481 -7.12 12.97 -21.40
C GLN A 481 -6.46 11.62 -21.77
N VAL A 482 -5.33 11.26 -21.14
CA VAL A 482 -4.73 9.93 -21.32
C VAL A 482 -5.69 8.82 -20.92
N LEU A 483 -6.25 8.89 -19.70
CA LEU A 483 -7.17 7.88 -19.19
C LEU A 483 -8.41 7.73 -20.08
N ASN A 484 -8.99 8.83 -20.57
CA ASN A 484 -10.14 8.76 -21.48
C ASN A 484 -9.79 8.15 -22.84
N ARG A 485 -8.60 8.42 -23.39
CA ARG A 485 -8.14 7.77 -24.64
C ARG A 485 -7.94 6.27 -24.45
N MET A 486 -7.41 5.84 -23.29
CA MET A 486 -7.34 4.42 -22.93
C MET A 486 -8.72 3.78 -22.76
N LYS A 487 -9.66 4.44 -22.06
CA LYS A 487 -11.05 3.96 -21.89
C LYS A 487 -11.76 3.81 -23.23
N ASN A 488 -11.70 4.82 -24.10
CA ASN A 488 -12.33 4.79 -25.43
C ASN A 488 -11.75 3.71 -26.37
N ALA A 489 -10.53 3.25 -26.10
CA ALA A 489 -9.83 2.20 -26.85
C ALA A 489 -9.91 0.81 -26.19
N ALA A 490 -10.66 0.66 -25.09
CA ALA A 490 -10.74 -0.59 -24.34
C ALA A 490 -11.83 -1.52 -24.87
N SER A 491 -11.59 -2.84 -24.78
CA SER A 491 -12.34 -3.87 -25.49
C SER A 491 -13.83 -4.02 -25.13
N ILE A 492 -14.31 -3.40 -24.04
CA ILE A 492 -15.71 -3.45 -23.60
C ILE A 492 -16.41 -2.09 -23.78
N TYR A 493 -15.66 -1.00 -24.03
CA TYR A 493 -16.21 0.35 -24.16
C TYR A 493 -17.26 0.43 -25.30
N PRO A 494 -18.40 1.12 -25.12
CA PRO A 494 -18.77 2.01 -24.01
C PRO A 494 -19.41 1.31 -22.79
N ALA A 495 -19.53 -0.02 -22.78
CA ALA A 495 -19.97 -0.75 -21.61
C ALA A 495 -18.82 -0.88 -20.59
N ARG A 496 -19.17 -1.25 -19.35
CA ARG A 496 -18.22 -1.58 -18.28
C ARG A 496 -18.68 -2.87 -17.60
N ASP A 497 -17.77 -3.81 -17.47
CA ASP A 497 -17.98 -5.07 -16.77
C ASP A 497 -17.85 -4.88 -15.24
N GLY A 498 -18.55 -5.73 -14.47
CA GLY A 498 -18.56 -5.68 -13.00
C GLY A 498 -17.30 -6.23 -12.34
N ASN A 499 -16.47 -6.97 -13.07
CA ASN A 499 -15.24 -7.60 -12.57
C ASN A 499 -14.00 -7.15 -13.36
N PHE A 500 -14.17 -6.80 -14.64
CA PHE A 500 -13.08 -6.51 -15.59
C PHE A 500 -13.10 -5.08 -16.18
N GLY A 501 -13.95 -4.20 -15.65
CA GLY A 501 -13.95 -2.78 -16.00
C GLY A 501 -14.21 -2.51 -17.49
N TRP A 502 -13.37 -1.69 -18.10
CA TRP A 502 -13.42 -1.34 -19.53
C TRP A 502 -12.80 -2.42 -20.43
N GLY A 503 -12.18 -3.45 -19.85
CA GLY A 503 -11.51 -4.54 -20.56
C GLY A 503 -10.05 -4.28 -20.91
N ILE A 504 -9.59 -4.89 -22.01
CA ILE A 504 -8.21 -4.78 -22.49
C ILE A 504 -8.07 -3.49 -23.29
N VAL A 505 -7.09 -2.65 -22.96
CA VAL A 505 -6.78 -1.44 -23.75
C VAL A 505 -6.09 -1.84 -25.06
N ASP A 506 -6.67 -1.50 -26.21
CA ASP A 506 -5.97 -1.53 -27.48
C ASP A 506 -4.99 -0.33 -27.53
N ALA A 507 -3.71 -0.60 -27.31
CA ALA A 507 -2.67 0.42 -27.28
C ALA A 507 -2.52 1.15 -28.63
N TYR A 508 -2.77 0.47 -29.77
CA TYR A 508 -2.66 1.09 -31.09
C TYR A 508 -3.82 2.04 -31.37
N ALA A 509 -5.06 1.65 -31.02
CA ALA A 509 -6.20 2.56 -31.06
C ALA A 509 -6.00 3.74 -30.09
N ALA A 510 -5.55 3.49 -28.86
CA ALA A 510 -5.36 4.53 -27.85
C ALA A 510 -4.33 5.60 -28.23
N VAL A 511 -3.26 5.26 -28.98
CA VAL A 511 -2.29 6.24 -29.50
C VAL A 511 -2.74 6.93 -30.79
N SER A 512 -3.70 6.36 -31.52
CA SER A 512 -4.15 6.86 -32.83
C SER A 512 -5.37 7.79 -32.75
N ASN A 513 -6.14 7.71 -31.65
CA ASN A 513 -7.35 8.51 -31.38
C ASN A 513 -7.04 9.87 -30.74
#